data_AF-A0A951C7J8-F1
#
_entry.id   AF-A0A951C7J8-F1
#
_cell.length_a   1.000
_cell.length_b   1.000
_cell.length_c   1.000
_cell.angle_alpha   90.00
_cell.angle_beta   90.00
_cell.angle_gamma   90.00
#
_symmetry.space_group_name_H-M   'P 1'
#
loop_
_entity.id
_entity.type
_entity.pdbx_description
1 polymer ?
#
loop_
_entity_poly.entity_id
_entity_poly.type
_entity_poly.pdbx_seq_one_letter_code
_entity_poly.pdbx_strand_id
1 'polypeptide(L)'
;MDLPAPDPHAPNMYRCAAPRYVSALYEDAGLRQVAEWDVDVELVTDSAAEYWDMMSEHVSLAVAALRQVDEAARERIRAHAMANVGAFEHDGQVRVPGAARCIVGTK
;
A
#
# COMPACT_ATOMS: atom_id res chain seq x y z
N MET A 1 -21.09 0.24 12.54
CA MET A 1 -20.10 -0.23 13.53
C MET A 1 -18.94 0.74 13.41
N ASP A 2 -18.63 1.48 14.47
CA ASP A 2 -17.58 2.50 14.43
C ASP A 2 -16.25 1.82 14.79
N LEU A 3 -15.37 1.66 13.81
CA LEU A 3 -14.02 1.14 14.04
C LEU A 3 -13.17 2.29 14.58
N PRO A 4 -12.37 2.08 15.64
CA PRO A 4 -11.46 3.11 16.12
C PRO A 4 -10.52 3.51 14.98
N ALA A 5 -10.29 4.82 14.85
CA ALA A 5 -9.40 5.33 13.82
C ALA A 5 -8.01 4.69 13.98
N PRO A 6 -7.40 4.18 12.89
CA PRO A 6 -6.08 3.60 12.97
C PRO A 6 -5.06 4.64 13.44
N ASP A 7 -4.07 4.19 14.23
CA ASP A 7 -2.97 5.04 14.68
C ASP A 7 -2.27 5.66 13.45
N PRO A 8 -2.18 7.01 13.37
CA PRO A 8 -1.58 7.68 12.23
C PRO A 8 -0.07 7.38 12.08
N HIS A 9 0.60 6.87 13.10
CA HIS A 9 2.04 6.58 13.07
C HIS A 9 2.35 5.08 12.94
N ALA A 10 1.35 4.21 13.10
CA ALA A 10 1.54 2.78 12.89
C ALA A 10 1.70 2.47 11.39
N PRO A 11 2.61 1.54 11.02
CA PRO A 11 2.62 1.02 9.67
C PRO A 11 1.28 0.38 9.34
N ASN A 12 0.83 0.55 8.10
CA ASN A 12 -0.31 -0.19 7.56
C ASN A 12 -0.04 -0.51 6.09
N MET A 13 -0.98 -1.19 5.43
CA MET A 13 -0.79 -1.65 4.05
C MET A 13 -0.48 -0.53 3.03
N TYR A 14 -0.78 0.73 3.34
CA TYR A 14 -0.58 1.89 2.46
C TYR A 14 0.48 2.86 3.00
N ARG A 15 1.13 2.55 4.13
CA ARG A 15 2.05 3.47 4.80
C ARG A 15 3.22 2.73 5.42
N CYS A 16 4.43 3.11 5.03
CA CYS A 16 5.66 2.69 5.72
C CYS A 16 5.61 3.12 7.20
N ALA A 17 6.26 2.35 8.07
CA ALA A 17 6.40 2.73 9.47
C ALA A 17 7.09 4.11 9.60
N ALA A 18 6.94 4.78 10.75
CA ALA A 18 7.77 5.94 11.05
C ALA A 18 9.27 5.59 10.91
N PRO A 19 10.12 6.54 10.48
CA PRO A 19 11.57 6.33 10.47
C PRO A 19 12.03 5.80 11.82
N ARG A 20 12.99 4.88 11.78
CA ARG A 20 13.57 4.21 12.95
C ARG A 20 12.68 3.22 13.70
N TYR A 21 11.39 3.12 13.40
CA TYR A 21 10.48 2.21 14.12
C TYR A 21 10.95 0.75 14.02
N VAL A 22 11.13 0.23 12.80
CA VAL A 22 11.55 -1.16 12.59
C VAL A 22 13.04 -1.34 12.90
N SER A 23 13.89 -0.35 12.61
CA SER A 23 15.32 -0.46 12.93
C SER A 23 15.57 -0.55 14.43
N ALA A 24 14.80 0.18 15.26
CA ALA A 24 14.89 0.09 16.71
C ALA A 24 14.48 -1.31 17.20
N LEU A 25 13.43 -1.90 16.62
CA LEU A 25 13.05 -3.29 16.92
C LEU A 25 14.16 -4.29 16.56
N TYR A 26 14.89 -4.05 15.47
CA TYR A 26 16.04 -4.89 15.08
C TYR A 26 17.20 -4.76 16.07
N GLU A 27 17.53 -3.53 16.47
CA GLU A 27 18.56 -3.25 17.49
C GLU A 27 18.21 -3.89 18.84
N ASP A 28 16.97 -3.74 19.30
CA ASP A 28 16.46 -4.34 20.53
C ASP A 28 16.48 -5.88 20.48
N ALA A 29 16.29 -6.47 19.30
CA ALA A 29 16.43 -7.90 19.06
C ALA A 29 17.90 -8.37 18.94
N GLY A 30 18.87 -7.47 19.06
CA GLY A 30 20.31 -7.77 19.05
C GLY A 30 20.96 -7.83 17.67
N LEU A 31 20.26 -7.41 16.60
CA LEU A 31 20.86 -7.26 15.28
C LEU A 31 21.85 -6.08 15.29
N ARG A 32 22.93 -6.24 14.52
CA ARG A 32 24.00 -5.25 14.37
C ARG A 32 24.00 -4.70 12.95
N GLN A 33 24.75 -3.61 12.75
CA GLN A 33 24.90 -2.94 11.45
C GLN A 33 23.55 -2.64 10.78
N VAL A 34 22.59 -2.18 11.58
CA VAL A 34 21.24 -1.92 11.09
C VAL A 34 21.27 -0.71 10.16
N ALA A 35 20.76 -0.90 8.94
CA ALA A 35 20.63 0.15 7.94
C ALA A 35 19.18 0.27 7.49
N GLU A 36 18.76 1.50 7.23
CA GLU A 36 17.40 1.88 6.84
C GLU A 36 17.48 2.91 5.70
N TRP A 37 16.77 2.67 4.61
CA TRP A 37 16.66 3.60 3.49
C TRP A 37 15.33 3.42 2.75
N ASP A 38 14.90 4.48 2.07
CA ASP A 38 13.72 4.45 1.21
C ASP A 38 14.15 4.14 -0.24
N VAL A 39 13.31 3.37 -0.92
CA VAL A 39 13.45 2.96 -2.32
C VAL A 39 12.19 3.38 -3.04
N ASP A 40 12.35 4.22 -4.08
CA ASP A 40 11.25 4.57 -4.97
C ASP A 40 10.82 3.33 -5.76
N VAL A 41 9.51 3.10 -5.83
CA VAL A 41 8.91 1.97 -6.55
C VAL A 41 7.77 2.46 -7.41
N GLU A 42 7.42 1.69 -8.43
CA GLU A 42 6.21 1.90 -9.22
C GLU A 42 5.36 0.63 -9.17
N LEU A 43 4.05 0.81 -8.96
CA LEU A 43 3.07 -0.22 -9.27
C LEU A 43 2.63 -0.02 -10.72
N VAL A 44 3.02 -0.95 -11.58
CA VAL A 44 2.74 -0.90 -13.02
C VAL A 44 1.63 -1.89 -13.36
N THR A 45 0.61 -1.40 -14.07
CA THR A 45 -0.45 -2.22 -14.67
C THR A 45 -0.71 -1.77 -16.10
N ASP A 46 -1.19 -2.66 -16.94
CA ASP A 46 -1.51 -2.40 -18.35
C ASP A 46 -2.72 -1.48 -18.51
N SER A 47 -3.57 -1.35 -17.47
CA SER A 47 -4.67 -0.38 -17.46
C SER A 47 -5.16 -0.08 -16.05
N ALA A 48 -6.00 0.97 -15.93
CA ALA A 48 -6.75 1.24 -14.71
C ALA A 48 -7.73 0.11 -14.33
N ALA A 49 -8.24 -0.63 -15.33
CA ALA A 49 -9.10 -1.78 -15.09
C ALA A 49 -8.33 -2.94 -14.46
N GLU A 50 -7.14 -3.25 -14.98
CA GLU A 50 -6.28 -4.28 -14.38
C GLU A 50 -5.83 -3.89 -12.96
N TYR A 51 -5.49 -2.62 -12.73
CA TYR A 51 -5.25 -2.12 -11.37
C TYR A 51 -6.43 -2.43 -10.44
N TRP A 52 -7.66 -2.14 -10.88
CA TRP A 52 -8.85 -2.41 -10.09
C TRP A 52 -9.02 -3.91 -9.82
N ASP A 53 -8.84 -4.77 -10.82
CA ASP A 53 -8.99 -6.22 -10.67
C ASP A 53 -7.94 -6.77 -9.69
N MET A 54 -6.67 -6.34 -9.80
CA MET A 54 -5.62 -6.68 -8.84
C MET A 54 -6.00 -6.23 -7.42
N MET A 55 -6.38 -4.96 -7.23
CA MET A 55 -6.69 -4.43 -5.90
C MET A 55 -7.95 -5.07 -5.31
N SER A 56 -9.00 -5.27 -6.10
CA SER A 56 -10.30 -5.74 -5.61
C SER A 56 -10.40 -7.25 -5.42
N GLU A 57 -9.50 -8.03 -6.05
CA GLU A 57 -9.53 -9.49 -5.98
C GLU A 57 -8.33 -10.09 -5.21
N HIS A 58 -7.16 -9.44 -5.24
CA HIS A 58 -5.92 -10.04 -4.73
C HIS A 58 -5.37 -9.35 -3.48
N VAL A 59 -5.67 -8.07 -3.26
CA VAL A 59 -5.20 -7.35 -2.06
C VAL A 59 -6.16 -7.59 -0.90
N SER A 60 -5.80 -8.52 -0.02
CA SER A 60 -6.67 -9.05 1.06
C SER A 60 -7.45 -8.00 1.85
N LEU A 61 -6.85 -6.86 2.15
CA LEU A 61 -7.49 -5.79 2.91
C LEU A 61 -8.51 -5.00 2.07
N ALA A 62 -8.24 -4.76 0.80
CA ALA A 62 -9.21 -4.18 -0.13
C ALA A 62 -10.36 -5.16 -0.36
N VAL A 63 -10.08 -6.46 -0.56
CA VAL A 63 -11.10 -7.52 -0.62
C VAL A 63 -11.98 -7.52 0.63
N ALA A 64 -11.38 -7.46 1.83
CA ALA A 64 -12.11 -7.45 3.08
C ALA A 64 -12.98 -6.20 3.26
N ALA A 65 -12.51 -5.03 2.80
CA ALA A 65 -13.30 -3.79 2.81
C ALA A 65 -14.48 -3.86 1.82
N LEU A 66 -14.24 -4.34 0.60
CA LEU A 66 -15.27 -4.43 -0.45
C LEU A 66 -16.38 -5.45 -0.12
N ARG A 67 -16.11 -6.45 0.71
CA ARG A 67 -17.14 -7.39 1.21
C ARG A 67 -18.15 -6.74 2.16
N GLN A 68 -17.84 -5.55 2.69
CA GLN A 68 -18.69 -4.85 3.66
C GLN A 68 -19.64 -3.82 3.02
N VAL A 69 -19.55 -3.63 1.71
CA VAL A 69 -20.34 -2.63 0.98
C VAL A 69 -21.30 -3.31 -0.01
N ASP A 70 -22.38 -2.61 -0.36
CA ASP A 70 -23.29 -3.06 -1.40
C ASP A 70 -22.71 -2.85 -2.81
N GLU A 71 -23.36 -3.42 -3.82
CA GLU A 71 -22.89 -3.35 -5.21
C GLU A 71 -22.86 -1.92 -5.74
N ALA A 72 -23.83 -1.09 -5.36
CA ALA A 72 -23.86 0.31 -5.79
C ALA A 72 -22.66 1.09 -5.22
N ALA A 73 -22.27 0.83 -3.97
CA ALA A 73 -21.08 1.40 -3.36
C ALA A 73 -19.80 0.82 -3.96
N ARG A 74 -19.75 -0.49 -4.21
CA ARG A 74 -18.63 -1.15 -4.90
C ARG A 74 -18.34 -0.49 -6.25
N GLU A 75 -19.38 -0.23 -7.05
CA GLU A 75 -19.21 0.40 -8.37
C GLU A 75 -18.74 1.86 -8.26
N ARG A 76 -19.24 2.63 -7.28
CA ARG A 76 -18.72 3.99 -7.02
C ARG A 76 -17.24 3.97 -6.63
N ILE A 77 -16.84 3.00 -5.79
CA ILE A 77 -15.44 2.83 -5.38
C ILE A 77 -14.59 2.42 -6.59
N ARG A 78 -15.06 1.49 -7.42
CA ARG A 78 -14.40 1.09 -8.68
C ARG A 78 -14.14 2.29 -9.58
N ALA A 79 -15.19 3.03 -9.92
CA ALA A 79 -15.09 4.18 -10.80
C ALA A 79 -14.12 5.24 -10.24
N HIS A 80 -14.19 5.50 -8.94
CA HIS A 80 -13.29 6.44 -8.27
C HIS A 80 -11.84 5.97 -8.28
N ALA A 81 -11.58 4.70 -7.95
CA ALA A 81 -10.24 4.13 -7.96
C ALA A 81 -9.63 4.17 -9.37
N MET A 82 -10.38 3.73 -10.38
CA MET A 82 -9.95 3.74 -11.78
C MET A 82 -9.65 5.16 -12.28
N ALA A 83 -10.49 6.15 -11.94
CA ALA A 83 -10.27 7.54 -12.33
C ALA A 83 -9.00 8.12 -11.69
N ASN A 84 -8.76 7.84 -10.41
CA ASN A 84 -7.57 8.33 -9.71
C ASN A 84 -6.28 7.69 -10.24
N VAL A 85 -6.28 6.39 -10.52
CA VAL A 85 -5.07 5.75 -11.06
C VAL A 85 -4.83 6.07 -12.53
N GLY A 86 -5.89 6.35 -13.29
CA GLY A 86 -5.77 6.83 -14.68
C GLY A 86 -5.01 8.16 -14.79
N ALA A 87 -4.93 8.96 -13.73
CA ALA A 87 -4.08 10.15 -13.70
C ALA A 87 -2.57 9.83 -13.76
N PHE A 88 -2.18 8.58 -13.49
CA PHE A 88 -0.81 8.08 -13.60
C PHE A 88 -0.58 7.26 -14.88
N GLU A 89 -1.49 7.34 -15.86
CA GLU A 89 -1.30 6.70 -17.15
C GLU A 89 -0.19 7.40 -17.94
N HIS A 90 0.79 6.63 -18.40
CA HIS A 90 1.87 7.06 -19.26
C HIS A 90 2.26 5.93 -20.22
N ASP A 91 2.39 6.26 -21.51
CA ASP A 91 2.74 5.30 -22.58
C ASP A 91 1.85 4.05 -22.61
N GLY A 92 0.54 4.21 -22.32
CA GLY A 92 -0.44 3.12 -22.37
C GLY A 92 -0.39 2.18 -21.17
N GLN A 93 0.34 2.52 -20.11
CA GLN A 93 0.35 1.79 -18.84
C GLN A 93 0.05 2.74 -17.69
N VAL A 94 -0.58 2.23 -16.64
CA VAL A 94 -0.74 2.95 -15.37
C VAL A 94 0.50 2.70 -14.52
N ARG A 95 1.16 3.77 -14.06
CA ARG A 95 2.40 3.71 -13.27
C ARG A 95 2.25 4.50 -11.98
N VAL A 96 1.69 3.87 -10.95
CA VAL A 96 1.44 4.55 -9.68
C VAL A 96 2.75 4.62 -8.87
N PRO A 97 3.29 5.82 -8.58
CA PRO A 97 4.50 5.96 -7.80
C PRO A 97 4.24 5.57 -6.34
N GLY A 98 5.25 4.95 -5.72
CA GLY A 98 5.23 4.57 -4.32
C GLY A 98 6.63 4.61 -3.72
N ALA A 99 6.70 4.32 -2.43
CA ALA A 99 7.96 4.18 -1.71
C ALA A 99 7.92 2.91 -0.87
N ALA A 100 9.02 2.17 -0.89
CA ALA A 100 9.28 1.06 0.01
C ALA A 100 10.40 1.43 0.96
N ARG A 101 10.25 1.14 2.24
CA ARG A 101 11.34 1.27 3.20
C ARG A 101 12.04 -0.07 3.41
N CYS A 102 13.32 -0.11 3.10
CA CYS A 102 14.17 -1.27 3.34
C CYS A 102 14.88 -1.14 4.69
N ILE A 103 14.84 -2.20 5.49
CA ILE A 103 15.57 -2.32 6.75
C ILE A 103 16.33 -3.63 6.76
N VAL A 104 17.62 -3.59 7.04
CA VAL A 104 18.49 -4.77 7.13
C VAL A 104 19.28 -4.75 8.43
N GLY A 105 19.64 -5.92 8.94
CA GLY A 105 20.53 -6.08 10.09
C GLY A 105 21.20 -7.45 10.06
N THR A 106 22.35 -7.58 10.72
CA THR A 106 23.14 -8.82 10.80
C THR A 106 23.10 -9.40 12.21
N LYS A 107 23.08 -10.74 12.33
CA LYS A 107 23.06 -11.43 13.63
C LYS A 107 24.41 -11.39 14.33
#